data_AF-W2TD76-F1
#
_entry.id   AF-W2TD76-F1
#
_cell.length_a   1.000
_cell.length_b   1.000
_cell.length_c   1.000
_cell.angle_alpha   90.00
_cell.angle_beta   90.00
_cell.angle_gamma   90.00
#
_symmetry.space_group_name_H-M   'P 1'
#
loop_
_entity.id
_entity.type
_entity.pdbx_description
1 polymer ?
#
loop_
_entity_poly.entity_id
_entity_poly.type
_entity_poly.pdbx_seq_one_letter_code
_entity_poly.pdbx_strand_id
1 'polypeptide(L)'
;MHSDLAKSFRKLSFENYIFIHFSKIIQLVEHFDYHGHCCLVFKLYGLSVFDFQRKYNFRPYHIDDTRHIMYQICYAVKFLHDNKLTHTDLKPENVLFVCDDSYTEKFGNVVT
;
A
#
# COMPACT_ATOMS: atom_id res chain seq x y z
N MET A 1 30.12 -2.48 -1.36
CA MET A 1 28.98 -3.42 -1.19
C MET A 1 27.90 -2.94 -0.20
N HIS A 2 28.14 -1.93 0.66
CA HIS A 2 27.12 -1.35 1.56
C HIS A 2 26.54 0.01 1.09
N SER A 3 27.02 0.54 -0.04
CA SER A 3 26.65 1.84 -0.59
C SER A 3 25.58 1.80 -1.69
N ASP A 4 25.27 0.61 -2.21
CA ASP A 4 24.53 0.47 -3.47
C ASP A 4 23.02 0.28 -3.26
N LEU A 5 22.60 -0.27 -2.11
CA LEU A 5 21.19 -0.37 -1.73
C LEU A 5 20.55 1.01 -1.49
N ALA A 6 21.24 1.90 -0.76
CA ALA A 6 20.73 3.26 -0.50
C ALA A 6 20.66 4.13 -1.77
N LYS A 7 21.51 3.85 -2.77
CA LYS A 7 21.47 4.52 -4.08
C LYS A 7 20.41 3.93 -5.00
N SER A 8 20.13 2.63 -4.92
CA SER A 8 19.04 1.99 -5.67
C SER A 8 17.66 2.54 -5.24
N PHE A 9 17.48 2.85 -3.94
CA PHE A 9 16.27 3.51 -3.45
C PHE A 9 16.08 4.97 -3.92
N ARG A 10 17.15 5.70 -4.26
CA ARG A 10 17.03 7.07 -4.80
C ARG A 10 16.59 7.11 -6.27
N LYS A 11 16.62 5.98 -6.98
CA LYS A 11 16.23 5.90 -8.40
C LYS A 11 14.83 5.29 -8.61
N LEU A 12 14.16 4.90 -7.54
CA LEU A 12 12.71 4.80 -7.50
C LEU A 12 12.21 6.19 -7.12
N SER A 13 12.05 7.07 -8.13
CA SER A 13 11.37 8.33 -7.86
C SER A 13 10.00 7.98 -7.28
N PHE A 14 9.74 8.50 -6.08
CA PHE A 14 8.45 8.41 -5.41
C PHE A 14 7.30 9.03 -6.24
N GLU A 15 7.61 9.61 -7.41
CA GLU A 15 6.66 10.13 -8.39
C GLU A 15 5.73 9.05 -8.97
N ASN A 16 6.13 7.77 -8.97
CA ASN A 16 5.27 6.69 -9.48
C ASN A 16 4.27 6.14 -8.45
N TYR A 17 4.26 6.64 -7.20
CA TYR A 17 3.23 6.28 -6.20
C TYR A 17 1.92 7.06 -6.40
N ILE A 18 1.78 7.80 -7.50
CA ILE A 18 0.61 8.61 -7.85
C ILE A 18 -0.24 7.87 -8.89
N PHE A 19 -0.84 6.74 -8.53
CA PHE A 19 -2.06 6.26 -9.20
C PHE A 19 -2.89 5.40 -8.23
N ILE A 20 -3.30 6.00 -7.10
CA ILE A 20 -4.54 5.62 -6.43
C ILE A 20 -5.48 6.81 -6.62
N HIS A 21 -6.42 6.65 -7.54
CA HIS A 21 -7.36 7.68 -8.00
C HIS A 21 -8.05 8.37 -6.82
N PHE A 22 -8.01 9.71 -6.82
CA PHE A 22 -8.60 10.72 -5.91
C PHE A 22 -8.65 10.46 -4.39
N SER A 23 -9.08 9.31 -3.87
CA SER A 23 -9.46 9.12 -2.46
C SER A 23 -8.39 8.47 -1.58
N LYS A 24 -7.29 7.94 -2.13
CA LYS A 24 -6.31 7.12 -1.39
C LYS A 24 -6.93 5.89 -0.69
N ILE A 25 -8.08 5.42 -1.20
CA ILE A 25 -8.77 4.21 -0.77
C ILE A 25 -8.52 3.10 -1.80
N ILE A 26 -8.28 1.88 -1.34
CA ILE A 26 -8.17 0.69 -2.19
C ILE A 26 -9.48 0.49 -2.95
N GLN A 27 -9.38 0.31 -4.26
CA GLN A 27 -10.54 0.14 -5.13
C GLN A 27 -10.83 -1.35 -5.34
N LEU A 28 -12.07 -1.75 -5.05
CA LEU A 28 -12.60 -3.05 -5.46
C LEU A 28 -12.68 -3.09 -6.98
N VAL A 29 -12.07 -4.10 -7.58
CA VAL A 29 -12.07 -4.32 -9.04
C VAL A 29 -13.28 -5.16 -9.44
N GLU A 30 -13.51 -6.25 -8.71
CA GLU A 30 -14.58 -7.21 -8.98
C GLU A 30 -14.96 -7.94 -7.68
N HIS A 31 -16.16 -8.51 -7.65
CA HIS A 31 -16.55 -9.49 -6.65
C HIS A 31 -17.23 -10.69 -7.32
N PHE A 32 -17.10 -11.88 -6.73
CA PHE A 32 -17.82 -13.06 -7.17
C PHE A 32 -18.02 -14.06 -6.03
N ASP A 33 -18.95 -14.99 -6.20
CA ASP A 33 -19.12 -16.10 -5.27
C ASP A 33 -18.44 -17.36 -5.81
N TYR A 34 -17.63 -18.00 -4.98
CA TYR A 34 -16.96 -19.26 -5.31
C TYR A 34 -17.07 -20.25 -4.16
N HIS A 35 -17.71 -21.40 -4.43
CA HIS A 35 -18.01 -22.44 -3.44
C HIS A 35 -18.67 -21.92 -2.14
N GLY A 36 -19.57 -20.94 -2.26
CA GLY A 36 -20.29 -20.36 -1.12
C GLY A 36 -19.49 -19.30 -0.34
N HIS A 37 -18.33 -18.88 -0.84
CA HIS A 37 -17.57 -17.77 -0.29
C HIS A 37 -17.62 -16.55 -1.22
N CYS A 38 -17.89 -15.38 -0.64
CA CYS A 38 -17.75 -14.11 -1.35
C CYS A 38 -16.26 -13.77 -1.49
N CYS A 39 -15.82 -13.62 -2.74
CA CYS A 39 -14.46 -13.25 -3.12
C CYS A 39 -14.43 -11.81 -3.60
N LEU A 40 -13.49 -11.02 -3.07
CA LEU A 40 -13.28 -9.62 -3.42
C LEU A 40 -11.93 -9.48 -4.12
N VAL A 41 -11.93 -8.89 -5.32
CA VAL A 41 -10.75 -8.73 -6.16
C VAL A 41 -10.26 -7.29 -6.09
N PHE A 42 -8.97 -7.11 -5.85
CA PHE A 42 -8.30 -5.82 -5.77
C PHE A 42 -7.03 -5.82 -6.64
N LYS A 43 -6.49 -4.63 -6.94
CA LYS A 43 -5.11 -4.55 -7.44
C LYS A 43 -4.16 -5.18 -6.41
N LEU A 44 -3.08 -5.81 -6.88
CA LEU A 44 -2.02 -6.27 -6.00
C LEU A 44 -1.26 -5.08 -5.39
N TYR A 45 -1.25 -5.00 -4.06
CA TYR A 45 -0.50 -4.01 -3.30
C TYR A 45 0.75 -4.62 -2.67
N GLY A 46 1.65 -3.75 -2.20
CA GLY A 46 2.84 -4.14 -1.45
C GLY A 46 2.54 -4.48 0.01
N LEU A 47 3.59 -4.48 0.83
CA LEU A 47 3.48 -4.72 2.27
C LEU A 47 2.57 -3.69 2.94
N SER A 48 1.95 -4.08 4.05
CA SER A 48 1.37 -3.12 4.98
C SER A 48 2.47 -2.29 5.66
N VAL A 49 2.11 -1.12 6.20
CA VAL A 49 3.01 -0.33 7.05
C VAL A 49 3.52 -1.19 8.20
N PHE A 50 2.65 -1.97 8.84
CA PHE A 50 3.05 -2.90 9.89
C PHE A 50 4.07 -3.94 9.41
N ASP A 51 3.78 -4.62 8.30
CA ASP A 51 4.62 -5.69 7.77
C ASP A 51 5.99 -5.18 7.30
N PHE A 52 6.02 -3.96 6.76
CA PHE A 52 7.27 -3.30 6.42
C PHE A 52 8.12 -3.06 7.67
N GLN A 53 7.56 -2.48 8.74
CA GLN A 53 8.32 -2.29 9.99
C GLN A 53 8.82 -3.63 10.54
N ARG A 54 7.95 -4.64 10.58
CA ARG A 54 8.29 -5.99 11.05
C ARG A 54 9.47 -6.56 10.26
N LYS A 55 9.47 -6.44 8.93
CA LYS A 55 10.57 -6.86 8.05
C LYS A 55 11.90 -6.19 8.39
N TYR A 56 11.87 -4.96 8.90
CA TYR A 56 13.05 -4.19 9.31
C TYR A 56 13.24 -4.14 10.84
N ASN A 57 12.81 -5.19 11.56
CA ASN A 57 12.97 -5.34 13.01
C ASN A 57 12.38 -4.16 13.82
N PHE A 58 11.21 -3.68 13.39
CA PHE A 58 10.51 -2.54 14.00
C PHE A 58 11.34 -1.27 14.12
N ARG A 59 12.32 -1.08 13.22
CA ARG A 59 13.01 0.20 13.12
C ARG A 59 11.99 1.31 12.81
N PRO A 60 12.11 2.48 13.46
CA PRO A 60 11.24 3.59 13.17
C PRO A 60 11.46 4.07 11.74
N TYR A 61 10.39 4.55 11.12
CA TYR A 61 10.46 5.26 9.85
C TYR A 61 11.22 6.57 9.99
N HIS A 62 11.77 7.07 8.87
CA HIS A 62 12.24 8.45 8.85
C HIS A 62 11.06 9.40 9.09
N ILE A 63 11.34 10.57 9.66
CA ILE A 63 10.28 11.55 9.97
C ILE A 63 9.56 12.00 8.70
N ASP A 64 10.28 12.11 7.59
CA ASP A 64 9.70 12.50 6.31
C ASP A 64 8.77 11.42 5.76
N ASP A 65 9.14 10.14 5.85
CA ASP A 65 8.28 9.01 5.44
C ASP A 65 7.02 8.97 6.30
N THR A 66 7.19 9.13 7.62
CA THR A 66 6.07 9.19 8.57
C THR A 66 5.11 10.30 8.21
N ARG A 67 5.63 11.50 7.88
CA ARG A 67 4.81 12.65 7.47
C ARG A 67 4.02 12.34 6.19
N HIS A 68 4.64 11.70 5.20
CA HIS A 68 3.97 11.32 3.95
C HIS A 68 2.89 10.26 4.15
N ILE A 69 3.16 9.23 4.97
CA ILE A 69 2.19 8.19 5.31
C ILE A 69 0.98 8.83 6.02
N MET A 70 1.23 9.65 7.04
CA MET A 70 0.17 10.31 7.80
C MET A 70 -0.65 11.27 6.95
N TYR A 71 -0.02 12.04 6.07
CA TYR A 71 -0.73 12.92 5.14
C TYR A 71 -1.73 12.14 4.28
N GLN A 72 -1.31 11.00 3.71
CA GLN A 72 -2.17 10.18 2.88
C GLN A 72 -3.31 9.52 3.68
N ILE A 73 -3.04 9.04 4.89
CA ILE A 73 -4.07 8.51 5.80
C ILE A 73 -5.10 9.60 6.13
N CYS A 74 -4.66 10.80 6.52
CA CYS A 74 -5.56 11.91 6.81
C CYS A 74 -6.41 12.31 5.59
N TYR A 75 -5.82 12.27 4.39
CA TYR A 75 -6.55 12.54 3.15
C TYR A 75 -7.64 11.48 2.89
N ALA A 76 -7.31 10.19 3.07
CA ALA A 76 -8.27 9.09 2.94
C ALA A 76 -9.41 9.17 3.96
N VAL A 77 -9.08 9.45 5.23
CA VAL A 77 -10.05 9.60 6.31
C VAL A 77 -10.95 10.80 6.07
N LYS A 78 -10.39 11.93 5.60
CA LYS A 78 -11.19 13.09 5.20
C LYS A 78 -12.20 12.72 4.12
N PHE A 79 -11.77 12.02 3.08
CA PHE A 79 -12.69 11.56 2.02
C PHE A 79 -13.83 10.70 2.57
N LEU A 80 -13.54 9.75 3.48
CA LEU A 80 -14.58 8.94 4.13
C LEU A 80 -15.55 9.81 4.95
N HIS A 81 -15.02 10.73 5.76
CA HIS A 81 -15.83 11.60 6.62
C HIS A 81 -16.69 12.60 5.85
N ASP A 82 -16.19 13.13 4.73
CA ASP A 82 -16.96 13.97 3.81
C ASP A 82 -18.17 13.19 3.26
N ASN A 83 -18.05 11.87 3.11
CA ASN A 83 -19.12 10.94 2.70
C ASN A 83 -19.87 10.28 3.87
N LYS A 84 -19.69 10.76 5.11
CA LYS A 84 -20.33 10.24 6.34
C LYS A 84 -20.00 8.77 6.65
N LEU A 85 -18.87 8.27 6.17
CA LEU A 85 -18.37 6.93 6.43
C LEU A 85 -17.26 6.99 7.49
N THR A 86 -17.20 5.95 8.34
CA THR A 86 -16.09 5.74 9.28
C THR A 86 -15.43 4.41 8.91
N HIS A 87 -14.09 4.37 8.84
CA HIS A 87 -13.36 3.14 8.48
C HIS A 87 -13.51 2.02 9.53
N THR A 88 -13.69 2.39 10.80
CA THR A 88 -13.81 1.54 12.01
C THR A 88 -12.62 0.63 12.37
N ASP A 89 -11.75 0.27 11.43
CA ASP A 89 -10.57 -0.58 11.68
C ASP A 89 -9.26 0.05 11.14
N LEU A 90 -9.04 1.34 11.39
CA LEU A 90 -7.83 2.02 10.88
C LEU A 90 -6.62 1.67 11.75
N LYS A 91 -5.68 0.90 11.19
CA LYS A 91 -4.46 0.43 11.85
C LYS A 91 -3.33 0.20 10.82
N PRO A 92 -2.05 0.15 11.23
CA PRO A 92 -0.91 0.01 10.30
C PRO A 92 -0.98 -1.22 9.37
N GLU A 93 -1.69 -2.27 9.76
CA GLU A 93 -1.94 -3.48 8.98
C GLU A 93 -2.87 -3.23 7.77
N ASN A 94 -3.77 -2.25 7.90
CA ASN A 94 -4.76 -1.90 6.87
C ASN A 94 -4.31 -0.72 5.99
N VAL A 95 -3.04 -0.32 6.08
CA VAL A 95 -2.43 0.70 5.21
C VAL A 95 -1.36 0.02 4.37
N LEU A 96 -1.59 -0.10 3.07
CA LEU A 96 -0.71 -0.83 2.15
C LEU A 96 0.12 0.13 1.29
N PHE A 97 1.38 -0.23 1.04
CA PHE A 97 2.19 0.44 0.02
C PHE A 97 1.73 0.05 -1.40
N VAL A 98 1.91 0.93 -2.38
CA VAL A 98 1.69 0.57 -3.79
C VAL A 98 2.82 -0.35 -4.24
N CYS A 99 2.48 -1.43 -4.93
CA CYS A 99 3.48 -2.30 -5.57
C CYS A 99 4.03 -1.58 -6.81
N ASP A 100 5.35 -1.47 -6.93
CA ASP A 100 5.99 -1.02 -8.16
C ASP A 100 5.92 -2.14 -9.20
N ASP A 101 5.69 -1.79 -10.47
CA ASP A 101 5.50 -2.76 -11.57
C ASP A 101 6.76 -3.62 -11.83
N SER A 102 7.88 -3.32 -11.16
CA SER A 102 9.09 -4.14 -11.15
C SER A 102 9.01 -5.40 -10.25
N TYR A 103 8.05 -5.47 -9.31
CA TYR A 103 7.83 -6.63 -8.45
C TYR A 103 6.91 -7.69 -9.07
N THR A 104 6.01 -7.30 -9.98
CA THR A 104 5.06 -8.20 -10.65
C THR A 104 5.73 -9.19 -11.59
N GLU A 105 6.83 -8.83 -12.25
CA GLU A 105 7.59 -9.76 -13.13
C GLU A 105 8.15 -10.99 -12.37
N LYS A 106 8.35 -10.91 -11.05
CA LYS A 106 8.89 -12.03 -10.27
C LYS A 106 7.83 -13.00 -9.76
N PHE A 107 6.57 -12.58 -9.66
CA PHE A 107 5.46 -13.44 -9.20
C PHE A 107 4.55 -13.92 -10.33
N GLY A 108 4.64 -13.31 -11.53
CA GLY A 108 3.92 -13.77 -12.72
C GLY A 108 4.29 -15.19 -13.21
N ASN A 109 5.37 -15.78 -12.69
CA ASN A 109 5.81 -17.15 -13.04
C ASN A 109 5.34 -18.23 -12.04
N VAL A 110 4.48 -17.89 -11.07
CA VAL A 110 3.95 -18.87 -10.10
C VAL A 110 2.44 -19.13 -10.29
N VAL A 111 1.82 -18.46 -11.28
CA VAL A 111 0.43 -18.73 -11.67
C VAL A 111 0.37 -18.90 -13.19
N THR A 112 1.01 -19.97 -13.67
CA THR A 112 0.67 -20.66 -14.93
C THR A 112 0.85 -22.16 -14.73
#